data_AF-A0A946EB24-F1
#
_entry.id   AF-A0A946EB24-F1
#
_cell.length_a   1.000
_cell.length_b   1.000
_cell.length_c   1.000
_cell.angle_alpha   90.00
_cell.angle_beta   90.00
_cell.angle_gamma   90.00
#
_symmetry.space_group_name_H-M   'P 1'
#
loop_
_entity.id
_entity.type
_entity.pdbx_description
1 polymer ?
#
loop_
_entity_poly.entity_id
_entity_poly.type
_entity_poly.pdbx_seq_one_letter_code
_entity_poly.pdbx_strand_id
1 'polypeptide(L)'
;GEFDDGTRYKNYYVPESVGIATGFLISALHHAGLVALTHTPNPMKFLNNLLERPSSEKPVMIIAVGRADPDAKVPKVAKIKKPLNKIMTTF
;
A
#
# COMPACT_ATOMS: atom_id res chain seq x y z
N GLY A 1 5.63 4.03 -18.95
CA GLY A 1 5.02 2.84 -19.53
C GLY A 1 5.40 2.76 -20.98
N GLU A 2 4.52 2.22 -21.80
CA GLU A 2 4.67 2.13 -23.26
C GLU A 2 3.37 2.63 -23.88
N PHE A 3 3.47 3.45 -24.93
CA PHE A 3 2.32 3.87 -25.73
C PHE A 3 1.92 2.76 -26.72
N ASP A 4 0.74 2.87 -27.34
CA ASP A 4 0.22 1.87 -28.27
C ASP A 4 1.11 1.66 -29.52
N ASP A 5 1.97 2.63 -29.83
CA ASP A 5 2.96 2.58 -30.92
C ASP A 5 4.31 1.93 -30.50
N GLY A 6 4.42 1.47 -29.25
CA GLY A 6 5.64 0.89 -28.69
C GLY A 6 6.62 1.91 -28.09
N THR A 7 6.32 3.20 -28.15
CA THR A 7 7.19 4.24 -27.62
C THR A 7 7.17 4.22 -26.08
N ARG A 8 8.34 4.13 -25.45
CA ARG A 8 8.46 4.16 -23.98
C ARG A 8 8.39 5.57 -23.43
N TYR A 9 7.65 5.73 -22.33
CA TYR A 9 7.61 6.97 -21.55
C TYR A 9 7.95 6.75 -20.08
N LYS A 10 8.44 7.81 -19.42
CA LYS A 10 8.84 7.75 -18.01
C LYS A 10 7.67 8.12 -17.10
N ASN A 11 7.46 7.28 -16.08
CA ASN A 11 6.64 7.64 -14.94
C ASN A 11 7.57 8.19 -13.86
N TYR A 12 7.39 9.44 -13.47
CA TYR A 12 8.20 10.09 -12.43
C TYR A 12 7.57 9.89 -11.05
N TYR A 13 8.40 9.76 -10.01
CA TYR A 13 7.96 9.59 -8.62
C TYR A 13 6.97 8.42 -8.42
N VAL A 14 7.25 7.28 -9.07
CA VAL A 14 6.35 6.11 -9.02
C VAL A 14 6.14 5.60 -7.59
N PRO A 15 7.18 5.40 -6.76
CA PRO A 15 6.98 4.93 -5.38
C PRO A 15 6.12 5.88 -4.55
N GLU A 16 6.34 7.19 -4.68
CA GLU A 16 5.58 8.22 -3.96
C GLU A 16 4.13 8.27 -4.45
N SER A 17 3.92 8.28 -5.76
CA SER A 17 2.59 8.32 -6.38
C SER A 17 1.75 7.10 -5.99
N VAL A 18 2.34 5.90 -6.08
CA VAL A 18 1.68 4.66 -5.67
C VAL A 18 1.47 4.61 -4.15
N GLY A 19 2.41 5.14 -3.37
CA GLY A 19 2.29 5.27 -1.92
C GLY A 19 1.10 6.15 -1.50
N ILE A 20 0.93 7.32 -2.14
CA ILE A 20 -0.20 8.22 -1.91
C ILE A 20 -1.52 7.54 -2.30
N ALA A 21 -1.59 6.92 -3.48
CA ALA A 21 -2.78 6.20 -3.94
C ALA A 21 -3.16 5.05 -2.98
N THR A 22 -2.15 4.33 -2.47
CA THR A 22 -2.35 3.26 -1.48
C THR A 22 -2.85 3.81 -0.15
N GLY A 23 -2.38 4.97 0.29
CA GLY A 23 -2.91 5.67 1.47
C GLY A 23 -4.40 6.02 1.31
N PHE A 24 -4.80 6.50 0.13
CA PHE A 24 -6.21 6.75 -0.17
C PHE A 24 -7.04 5.46 -0.18
N LEU A 25 -6.54 4.37 -0.76
CA LEU A 25 -7.20 3.07 -0.71
C LEU A 25 -7.43 2.59 0.72
N ILE A 26 -6.40 2.64 1.59
CA ILE A 26 -6.51 2.25 3.00
C ILE A 26 -7.56 3.11 3.73
N SER A 27 -7.55 4.42 3.47
CA SER A 27 -8.57 5.33 4.02
C SER A 27 -9.97 4.95 3.57
N ALA A 28 -10.18 4.73 2.27
CA ALA A 28 -11.48 4.35 1.71
C ALA A 28 -12.00 3.02 2.27
N LEU A 29 -11.13 2.02 2.43
CA LEU A 29 -11.47 0.74 3.06
C LEU A 29 -11.94 0.94 4.51
N HIS A 30 -11.23 1.76 5.27
CA HIS A 30 -11.62 2.09 6.64
C HIS A 30 -12.99 2.81 6.69
N HIS A 31 -13.21 3.79 5.80
CA HIS A 31 -14.48 4.49 5.67
C HIS A 31 -15.64 3.55 5.27
N ALA A 32 -15.36 2.51 4.49
CA ALA A 32 -16.34 1.48 4.14
C ALA A 32 -16.60 0.45 5.27
N GLY A 33 -15.98 0.61 6.44
CA GLY A 33 -16.14 -0.29 7.58
C GLY A 33 -15.34 -1.60 7.45
N LEU A 34 -14.34 -1.64 6.57
CA LEU A 34 -13.43 -2.78 6.42
C LEU A 34 -12.14 -2.56 7.20
N VAL A 35 -11.46 -3.66 7.52
CA VAL A 35 -10.12 -3.65 8.08
C VAL A 35 -9.09 -4.04 7.00
N ALA A 36 -7.89 -3.49 7.11
CA ALA A 36 -6.79 -3.72 6.19
C ALA A 36 -5.49 -4.03 6.95
N LEU A 37 -4.77 -5.07 6.53
CA LEU A 37 -3.42 -5.38 6.99
C LEU A 37 -2.43 -5.11 5.85
N THR A 38 -1.55 -4.14 6.05
CA THR A 38 -0.46 -3.83 5.12
C THR A 38 0.71 -4.78 5.34
N HIS A 39 1.16 -5.42 4.25
CA HIS A 39 2.28 -6.35 4.27
C HIS A 39 3.27 -6.04 3.15
N THR A 40 4.56 -6.12 3.46
CA THR A 40 5.63 -5.91 2.48
C THR A 40 5.67 -7.10 1.51
N PRO A 41 5.62 -6.90 0.18
CA PRO A 41 5.65 -8.01 -0.77
C PRO A 41 7.05 -8.62 -0.82
N ASN A 42 7.31 -9.66 -0.04
CA ASN A 42 8.58 -10.39 -0.05
C ASN A 42 8.31 -11.89 -0.10
N PRO A 43 8.80 -12.64 -1.10
CA PRO A 43 9.66 -12.24 -2.23
C PRO A 43 8.91 -11.59 -3.42
N MET A 44 9.37 -10.42 -3.89
CA MET A 44 8.69 -9.61 -4.92
C MET A 44 8.56 -10.32 -6.29
N LYS A 45 9.62 -10.96 -6.78
CA LYS A 45 9.63 -11.57 -8.13
C LYS A 45 8.65 -12.73 -8.25
N PHE A 46 8.41 -13.43 -7.14
CA PHE A 46 7.46 -14.54 -7.10
C PHE A 46 6.03 -14.06 -7.43
N LEU A 47 5.61 -12.93 -6.87
CA LEU A 47 4.26 -12.40 -7.07
C LEU A 47 4.00 -11.97 -8.51
N ASN A 48 4.99 -11.38 -9.19
CA ASN A 48 4.82 -11.00 -10.59
C ASN A 48 4.53 -12.20 -11.47
N ASN A 49 5.29 -13.28 -11.31
CA ASN A 49 5.09 -14.50 -12.10
C ASN A 49 3.76 -15.16 -11.76
N LEU A 50 3.43 -15.25 -10.46
CA LEU A 50 2.20 -15.88 -9.99
C LEU A 50 0.94 -15.15 -10.47
N LEU A 51 0.98 -13.82 -10.53
CA LEU A 51 -0.15 -12.97 -10.93
C LEU A 51 -0.06 -12.51 -12.39
N GLU A 52 0.83 -13.13 -13.18
CA GLU A 52 1.02 -12.85 -14.61
C GLU A 52 1.22 -11.36 -14.91
N ARG A 53 1.93 -10.64 -14.02
CA ARG A 53 2.23 -9.21 -14.19
C ARG A 53 3.46 -9.02 -15.08
N PRO A 54 3.45 -8.00 -15.96
CA PRO A 54 4.59 -7.73 -16.84
C PRO A 54 5.83 -7.33 -16.03
N SER A 55 7.01 -7.51 -16.62
CA SER A 55 8.29 -7.18 -15.99
C SER A 55 8.48 -5.69 -15.69
N SER A 56 7.68 -4.83 -16.33
CA SER A 56 7.63 -3.38 -16.09
C SER A 56 6.93 -3.01 -14.78
N GLU A 57 6.16 -3.92 -14.19
CA GLU A 57 5.48 -3.72 -12.91
C GLU A 57 6.26 -4.33 -11.75
N LYS A 58 6.11 -3.71 -10.58
CA LYS A 58 6.71 -4.20 -9.34
C LYS A 58 5.66 -4.14 -8.23
N PRO A 59 5.56 -5.18 -7.38
CA PRO A 59 4.61 -5.17 -6.30
C PRO A 59 5.11 -4.21 -5.23
N VAL A 60 4.25 -3.28 -4.82
CA VAL A 60 4.58 -2.25 -3.81
C VAL A 60 4.07 -2.64 -2.42
N MET A 61 2.87 -3.20 -2.35
CA MET A 61 2.23 -3.59 -1.09
C MET A 61 1.27 -4.76 -1.31
N ILE A 62 1.15 -5.64 -0.33
CA ILE A 62 0.03 -6.58 -0.20
C ILE A 62 -0.91 -6.01 0.85
N ILE A 63 -2.20 -5.93 0.55
CA ILE A 63 -3.22 -5.45 1.48
C ILE A 63 -4.26 -6.54 1.63
N ALA A 64 -4.25 -7.23 2.77
CA ALA A 64 -5.32 -8.17 3.12
C ALA A 64 -6.51 -7.37 3.67
N VAL A 65 -7.69 -7.54 3.08
CA VAL A 65 -8.88 -6.73 3.36
C VAL A 65 -10.07 -7.63 3.70
N GLY A 66 -10.87 -7.23 4.68
CA GLY A 66 -12.09 -7.94 5.02
C GLY A 66 -12.81 -7.34 6.22
N ARG A 67 -13.76 -8.11 6.76
CA ARG A 67 -14.33 -7.84 8.09
C ARG A 67 -13.45 -8.48 9.15
N ALA A 68 -13.31 -7.81 10.28
CA ALA A 68 -12.61 -8.40 11.41
C ALA A 68 -13.45 -9.57 11.96
N ASP A 69 -12.76 -10.63 12.36
CA ASP A 69 -13.34 -11.65 13.22
C ASP A 69 -13.86 -11.00 14.53
N PRO A 70 -14.99 -11.44 15.10
CA PRO A 70 -15.51 -10.90 16.35
C PRO A 70 -14.49 -10.91 17.50
N ASP A 71 -13.58 -11.88 17.52
CA ASP A 71 -12.53 -12.04 18.53
C ASP A 71 -11.16 -11.51 18.09
N ALA A 72 -11.09 -10.76 16.98
CA ALA A 72 -9.85 -10.20 16.45
C ALA A 72 -9.17 -9.29 17.48
N LYS A 73 -7.86 -9.49 17.68
CA LYS A 73 -7.05 -8.71 18.63
C LYS A 73 -6.00 -7.90 17.89
N VAL A 74 -5.75 -6.69 18.41
CA VAL A 74 -4.65 -5.83 17.97
C VAL A 74 -3.64 -5.69 19.10
N PRO A 75 -2.32 -5.85 18.85
CA PRO A 75 -1.30 -5.67 19.87
C PRO A 75 -1.41 -4.30 20.55
N LYS A 76 -1.34 -4.28 21.90
CA LYS A 76 -1.46 -3.02 22.67
C LYS A 76 -0.47 -1.96 22.18
N VAL A 77 0.77 -2.36 21.90
CA VAL A 77 1.84 -1.48 21.41
C VAL A 77 1.49 -0.83 20.06
N ALA A 78 0.74 -1.51 19.18
CA ALA A 78 0.38 -0.98 17.86
C ALA A 78 -0.58 0.21 17.94
N LYS A 79 -1.30 0.34 19.06
CA LYS A 79 -2.21 1.46 19.35
C LYS A 79 -1.48 2.70 19.87
N ILE A 80 -0.24 2.58 20.33
CA ILE A 80 0.55 3.70 20.83
C ILE A 80 1.09 4.48 19.63
N LYS A 81 0.59 5.70 19.42
CA LYS A 81 1.04 6.61 18.36
C LYS A 81 1.87 7.75 18.95
N LYS A 82 2.81 8.28 18.17
CA LYS A 82 3.60 9.46 18.58
C LYS A 82 2.65 10.66 18.78
N PRO A 83 2.84 11.48 19.83
CA PRO A 83 2.06 12.70 20.01
C PRO A 83 2.38 13.73 18.92
N LEU A 84 1.46 14.68 18.68
CA LEU A 84 1.56 15.67 17.59
C LEU A 84 2.87 16.46 17.62
N ASN A 85 3.30 16.91 18.81
CA ASN A 85 4.55 17.66 19.01
C ASN A 85 5.83 16.86 18.70
N LYS A 86 5.73 15.54 18.44
CA LYS A 86 6.84 14.70 17.97
C LYS A 86 6.85 14.50 16.45
N ILE A 87 5.84 14.98 15.74
CA ILE A 87 5.68 14.78 14.28
C ILE A 87 5.34 16.06 13.50
N MET A 88 5.09 17.19 14.16
CA MET A 88 4.76 18.47 13.54
C MET A 88 5.71 19.58 14.03
N THR A 89 6.24 20.36 13.09
CA THR A 89 7.10 21.54 13.34
C THR A 89 6.48 22.76 12.65
N THR A 90 6.49 23.91 13.31
CA THR A 90 6.04 25.20 12.78
C THR A 90 7.22 26.17 12.75
N PHE A 91 7.39 26.92 11.66
CA PHE A 91 8.47 27.90 11.46
C PHE A 91 7.89 29.31 11.30
#